data_AF-T0DK87-F1
#
_entry.id   AF-T0DK87-F1
#
_cell.length_a   1.000
_cell.length_b   1.000
_cell.length_c   1.000
_cell.angle_alpha   90.00
_cell.angle_beta   90.00
_cell.angle_gamma   90.00
#
_symmetry.space_group_name_H-M   'P 1'
#
loop_
_entity.id
_entity.type
_entity.pdbx_description
1 polymer ?
#
loop_
_entity_poly.entity_id
_entity_poly.type
_entity_poly.pdbx_seq_one_letter_code
_entity_poly.pdbx_strand_id
1 'polypeptide(L)'
;MVDVKIERVEKVSIGQWTLHNLKYQLDERSELKVDSINISFLEIDVNAKKIDRFIQALNSKIKVKAVGIQLQNFKLKSMSCFVHKKEGTTIEIGQIHIPDFGTKNRGVLTLNLPTLKDIDLSYNNLDINHIIKYFDAGLGLSGLINIEVKANDHIFTNLSGKNLILTGFRVDDVISNFLDTRSIGLIDAAAVVALGPIGLLYTSAASLGQTVGGFRGGDTNLKQVNAGVTLAGDLLIFNDVAVATQEHLIIAQGAANLKKQNFKDFIVSIVDEKYCPELQQVIKGTFTKPEISKTKAFLETATAPVSSVKSSTFQFVGVEKCSPIYKGVVKHPELD
;
A
#
# COMPACT_ATOMS: atom_id res chain seq x y z
N MET A 1 -56.64 35.21 15.76
CA MET A 1 -55.57 34.76 14.85
C MET A 1 -54.25 35.03 15.54
N VAL A 2 -53.53 33.98 15.92
CA VAL A 2 -52.19 34.11 16.52
C VAL A 2 -51.18 34.07 15.38
N ASP A 3 -50.57 35.21 15.09
CA ASP A 3 -49.45 35.33 14.16
C ASP A 3 -48.21 34.73 14.83
N VAL A 4 -47.77 33.56 14.35
CA VAL A 4 -46.53 32.93 14.81
C VAL A 4 -45.38 33.52 13.99
N LYS A 5 -44.65 34.46 14.59
CA LYS A 5 -43.39 34.98 14.04
C LYS A 5 -42.25 34.04 14.45
N ILE A 6 -41.75 33.25 13.50
CA ILE A 6 -40.57 32.40 13.69
C ILE A 6 -39.34 33.28 13.44
N GLU A 7 -38.69 33.76 14.51
CA GLU A 7 -37.57 34.71 14.41
C GLU A 7 -36.19 34.05 14.23
N ARG A 8 -36.07 32.73 14.43
CA ARG A 8 -34.84 32.00 14.14
C ARG A 8 -35.10 30.50 14.04
N VAL A 9 -34.70 29.90 12.92
CA VAL A 9 -34.62 28.44 12.77
C VAL A 9 -33.14 28.08 12.79
N GLU A 10 -32.64 27.62 13.93
CA GLU A 10 -31.19 27.37 14.09
C GLU A 10 -30.74 26.03 13.49
N LYS A 11 -31.64 25.06 13.30
CA LYS A 11 -31.41 23.81 12.54
C LYS A 11 -32.72 23.30 11.94
N VAL A 12 -32.73 23.03 10.63
CA VAL A 12 -33.76 22.23 9.95
C VAL A 12 -33.14 20.90 9.56
N SER A 13 -33.66 19.79 10.09
CA SER A 13 -33.34 18.46 9.55
C SER A 13 -34.22 18.24 8.32
N ILE A 14 -33.65 18.33 7.12
CA ILE A 14 -34.40 18.15 5.87
C ILE A 14 -34.15 16.73 5.35
N GLY A 15 -35.07 15.82 5.67
CA GLY A 15 -35.32 14.60 4.91
C GLY A 15 -34.25 13.50 4.95
N GLN A 16 -34.73 12.26 4.85
CA GLN A 16 -33.92 11.10 4.49
C GLN A 16 -34.30 10.71 3.07
N TRP A 17 -33.32 10.58 2.19
CA TRP A 17 -33.53 10.14 0.82
C TRP A 17 -32.94 8.75 0.66
N THR A 18 -33.70 7.85 0.04
CA THR A 18 -33.21 6.53 -0.34
C THR A 18 -33.32 6.42 -1.85
N LEU A 19 -32.18 6.26 -2.50
CA LEU A 19 -32.07 5.97 -3.92
C LEU A 19 -31.83 4.47 -4.08
N HIS A 20 -32.44 3.86 -5.10
CA HIS A 20 -32.35 2.42 -5.35
C HIS A 20 -31.83 2.15 -6.77
N ASN A 21 -31.16 1.01 -6.94
CA ASN A 21 -30.73 0.47 -8.24
C ASN A 21 -29.94 1.48 -9.09
N LEU A 22 -29.02 2.21 -8.45
CA LEU A 22 -28.19 3.19 -9.14
C LEU A 22 -27.16 2.47 -10.00
N LYS A 23 -26.98 2.98 -11.22
CA LYS A 23 -25.98 2.52 -12.17
C LYS A 23 -25.25 3.72 -12.75
N TYR A 24 -23.93 3.66 -12.77
CA TYR A 24 -23.08 4.70 -13.32
C TYR A 24 -22.00 4.06 -14.20
N GLN A 25 -21.99 4.42 -15.48
CA GLN A 25 -20.99 3.94 -16.42
C GLN A 25 -19.69 4.76 -16.23
N LEU A 26 -18.59 4.09 -15.90
CA LEU A 26 -17.27 4.70 -15.73
C LEU A 26 -16.50 4.74 -17.05
N ASP A 27 -16.57 3.65 -17.82
CA ASP A 27 -15.96 3.48 -19.15
C ASP A 27 -16.72 2.41 -19.95
N GLU A 28 -16.27 2.04 -21.15
CA GLU A 28 -16.95 1.03 -22.00
C GLU A 28 -17.09 -0.37 -21.36
N ARG A 29 -16.27 -0.70 -20.35
CA ARG A 29 -16.18 -2.02 -19.71
C ARG A 29 -16.59 -2.00 -18.24
N SER A 30 -16.71 -0.82 -17.64
CA SER A 30 -16.87 -0.66 -16.19
C SER A 30 -18.18 0.07 -15.86
N GLU A 31 -19.06 -0.63 -15.13
CA GLU A 31 -20.27 -0.06 -14.56
C GLU A 31 -20.22 -0.17 -13.03
N LEU A 32 -20.43 0.94 -12.34
CA LEU A 32 -20.67 1.00 -10.90
C LEU A 32 -22.16 0.77 -10.65
N LYS A 33 -22.50 -0.27 -9.90
CA LYS A 33 -23.86 -0.56 -9.42
C LYS A 33 -23.93 -0.32 -7.93
N VAL A 34 -25.02 0.29 -7.47
CA VAL A 34 -25.31 0.45 -6.05
C VAL A 34 -26.78 0.12 -5.80
N ASP A 35 -27.03 -0.93 -5.02
CA ASP A 35 -28.39 -1.40 -4.74
C ASP A 35 -29.22 -0.34 -4.01
N SER A 36 -28.62 0.33 -3.02
CA SER A 36 -29.25 1.47 -2.36
C SER A 36 -28.27 2.48 -1.79
N ILE A 37 -28.63 3.76 -1.83
CA ILE A 37 -27.92 4.85 -1.15
C ILE A 37 -28.92 5.59 -0.27
N ASN A 38 -28.63 5.64 1.03
CA ASN A 38 -29.34 6.45 2.00
C ASN A 38 -28.55 7.73 2.26
N ILE A 39 -29.20 8.87 2.08
CA ILE A 39 -28.64 10.20 2.26
C ILE A 39 -29.44 10.87 3.38
N SER A 40 -28.75 11.32 4.43
CA SER A 40 -29.37 12.05 5.55
C SER A 40 -28.69 13.40 5.72
N PHE A 41 -29.47 14.48 5.66
CA PHE A 41 -28.99 15.84 5.89
C PHE A 41 -29.07 16.15 7.39
N LEU A 42 -27.92 16.29 8.05
CA LEU A 42 -27.86 16.45 9.50
C LEU A 42 -27.89 17.91 9.94
N GLU A 43 -27.26 18.80 9.18
CA GLU A 43 -27.18 20.24 9.46
C GLU A 43 -27.13 20.99 8.14
N ILE A 44 -27.92 22.05 7.96
CA ILE A 44 -27.94 22.87 6.74
C ILE A 44 -27.59 24.30 7.12
N ASP A 45 -26.52 24.82 6.52
CA ASP A 45 -26.20 26.24 6.64
C ASP A 45 -27.05 27.06 5.67
N VAL A 46 -28.02 27.80 6.22
CA VAL A 46 -29.02 28.56 5.47
C VAL A 46 -28.52 29.97 5.09
N ASN A 47 -27.27 30.34 5.40
CA ASN A 47 -26.78 31.72 5.26
C ASN A 47 -26.32 32.10 3.82
N ALA A 48 -27.01 31.63 2.77
CA ALA A 48 -26.67 31.97 1.39
C ALA A 48 -27.60 33.07 0.86
N LYS A 49 -27.10 34.32 0.85
CA LYS A 49 -27.79 35.50 0.26
C LYS A 49 -28.08 35.39 -1.25
N LYS A 50 -27.65 34.33 -1.94
CA LYS A 50 -28.00 34.00 -3.33
C LYS A 50 -28.19 32.48 -3.43
N ILE A 51 -29.34 32.07 -3.95
CA ILE A 51 -29.79 30.67 -3.94
C ILE A 51 -29.24 29.94 -5.16
N ASP A 52 -28.28 29.05 -4.92
CA ASP A 52 -28.14 27.82 -5.70
C ASP A 52 -28.34 26.65 -4.74
N ARG A 53 -29.48 25.94 -4.87
CA ARG A 53 -29.92 24.93 -3.89
C ARG A 53 -28.92 23.78 -3.76
N PHE A 54 -28.18 23.49 -4.84
CA PHE A 54 -27.14 22.46 -4.83
C PHE A 54 -25.94 22.85 -3.94
N ILE A 55 -25.56 24.13 -3.93
CA ILE A 55 -24.44 24.62 -3.12
C ILE A 55 -24.81 24.72 -1.64
N GLN A 56 -26.06 25.02 -1.31
CA GLN A 56 -26.54 25.02 0.09
C GLN A 56 -26.55 23.62 0.69
N ALA A 57 -26.93 22.60 -0.09
CA ALA A 57 -26.85 21.20 0.34
C ALA A 57 -25.40 20.76 0.60
N LEU A 58 -24.41 21.31 -0.12
CA LEU A 58 -22.99 20.96 0.09
C LEU A 58 -22.39 21.61 1.36
N ASN A 59 -22.88 22.78 1.78
CA ASN A 59 -22.52 23.37 3.08
C ASN A 59 -23.14 22.60 4.27
N SER A 60 -23.86 21.51 3.99
CA SER A 60 -24.53 20.69 4.99
C SER A 60 -23.66 19.49 5.37
N LYS A 61 -23.77 19.02 6.62
CA LYS A 61 -23.18 17.73 7.01
C LYS A 61 -24.09 16.61 6.52
N ILE A 62 -23.70 15.94 5.45
CA ILE A 62 -24.47 14.86 4.83
C ILE A 62 -23.91 13.51 5.30
N LYS A 63 -24.75 12.66 5.88
CA LYS A 63 -24.40 11.26 6.13
C LYS A 63 -24.85 10.42 4.93
N VAL A 64 -23.94 9.65 4.37
CA VAL A 64 -24.22 8.74 3.25
C VAL A 64 -23.99 7.30 3.70
N LYS A 65 -24.94 6.42 3.40
CA LYS A 65 -24.79 4.97 3.57
C LYS A 65 -25.18 4.27 2.27
N ALA A 66 -24.20 3.69 1.59
CA ALA A 66 -24.38 2.89 0.40
C ALA A 66 -24.36 1.39 0.75
N VAL A 67 -25.18 0.59 0.06
CA VAL A 67 -25.31 -0.85 0.24
C VAL A 67 -25.28 -1.52 -1.13
N GLY A 68 -24.67 -2.70 -1.21
CA GLY A 68 -24.60 -3.48 -2.45
C GLY A 68 -23.82 -2.75 -3.53
N ILE A 69 -22.61 -2.31 -3.19
CA ILE A 69 -21.74 -1.57 -4.12
C ILE A 69 -20.98 -2.61 -4.94
N GLN A 70 -21.11 -2.55 -6.26
CA GLN A 70 -20.42 -3.44 -7.18
C GLN A 70 -19.74 -2.64 -8.28
N LEU A 71 -18.46 -2.90 -8.49
CA LEU A 71 -17.68 -2.39 -9.61
C LEU A 71 -16.93 -3.57 -10.25
N GLN A 72 -17.33 -3.98 -11.45
CA GLN A 72 -16.80 -5.20 -12.08
C GLN A 72 -16.88 -6.42 -11.13
N ASN A 73 -15.73 -7.02 -10.79
CA ASN A 73 -15.58 -8.15 -9.87
C ASN A 73 -15.49 -7.73 -8.40
N PHE A 74 -15.37 -6.44 -8.13
CA PHE A 74 -15.28 -5.90 -6.78
C PHE A 74 -16.68 -5.69 -6.20
N LYS A 75 -16.97 -6.32 -5.07
CA LYS A 75 -18.27 -6.24 -4.37
C LYS A 75 -18.06 -5.88 -2.91
N LEU A 76 -18.70 -4.79 -2.49
CA LEU A 76 -18.77 -4.38 -1.09
C LEU A 76 -20.22 -4.47 -0.60
N LYS A 77 -20.39 -5.03 0.59
CA LYS A 77 -21.69 -5.11 1.28
C LYS A 77 -22.23 -3.72 1.56
N SER A 78 -21.39 -2.83 2.08
CA SER A 78 -21.79 -1.47 2.41
C SER A 78 -20.61 -0.53 2.63
N MET A 79 -20.87 0.76 2.53
CA MET A 79 -19.99 1.85 2.92
C MET A 79 -20.81 2.92 3.65
N SER A 80 -20.24 3.55 4.67
CA SER A 80 -20.80 4.76 5.27
C SER A 80 -19.76 5.86 5.36
N CYS A 81 -20.16 7.10 5.13
CA CYS A 81 -19.28 8.27 5.25
C CYS A 81 -20.07 9.54 5.57
N PHE A 82 -19.34 10.62 5.84
CA PHE A 82 -19.88 11.97 5.91
C PHE A 82 -19.29 12.81 4.78
N VAL A 83 -20.16 13.44 4.01
CA VAL A 83 -19.78 14.41 2.99
C VAL A 83 -20.03 15.80 3.55
N HIS A 84 -19.03 16.67 3.47
CA HIS A 84 -19.19 18.08 3.73
C HIS A 84 -18.26 18.89 2.82
N LYS A 85 -18.73 20.08 2.45
CA LYS A 85 -17.91 21.03 1.72
C LYS A 85 -16.95 21.73 2.69
N LYS A 86 -15.68 21.79 2.32
CA LYS A 86 -14.65 22.61 2.96
C LYS A 86 -14.71 24.04 2.42
N GLU A 87 -13.67 24.83 2.67
CA GLU A 87 -13.53 26.15 2.05
C GLU A 87 -13.48 26.06 0.51
N GLY A 88 -14.05 27.07 -0.17
CA GLY A 88 -14.02 27.18 -1.62
C GLY A 88 -14.80 26.08 -2.33
N THR A 89 -14.12 25.30 -3.17
CA THR A 89 -14.70 24.25 -4.04
C THR A 89 -14.29 22.83 -3.65
N THR A 90 -13.67 22.70 -2.48
CA THR A 90 -13.16 21.43 -1.96
C THR A 90 -14.26 20.67 -1.23
N ILE A 91 -14.39 19.38 -1.52
CA ILE A 91 -15.25 18.46 -0.79
C ILE A 91 -14.37 17.53 0.04
N GLU A 92 -14.76 17.31 1.30
CA GLU A 92 -14.25 16.21 2.10
C GLU A 92 -15.34 15.14 2.27
N ILE A 93 -14.96 13.91 1.98
CA ILE A 93 -15.69 12.69 2.34
C ILE A 93 -14.92 12.05 3.51
N GLY A 94 -15.35 12.35 4.73
CA GLY A 94 -14.70 11.92 5.97
C GLY A 94 -15.36 10.71 6.61
N GLN A 95 -14.63 10.06 7.52
CA GLN A 95 -15.08 8.88 8.27
C GLN A 95 -15.64 7.77 7.36
N ILE A 96 -15.00 7.56 6.20
CA ILE A 96 -15.34 6.48 5.30
C ILE A 96 -15.10 5.17 6.06
N HIS A 97 -16.14 4.37 6.22
CA HIS A 97 -16.06 3.08 6.87
C HIS A 97 -16.66 2.02 5.96
N ILE A 98 -15.87 0.98 5.69
CA ILE A 98 -16.24 -0.15 4.83
C ILE A 98 -16.08 -1.41 5.68
N PRO A 99 -17.16 -2.02 6.19
CA PRO A 99 -17.06 -3.18 7.10
C PRO A 99 -16.27 -4.36 6.51
N ASP A 100 -16.29 -4.50 5.19
CA ASP A 100 -15.54 -5.53 4.48
C ASP A 100 -14.03 -5.34 4.52
N PHE A 101 -13.53 -4.21 5.03
CA PHE A 101 -12.10 -3.91 5.26
C PHE A 101 -11.70 -4.01 6.74
N GLY A 102 -12.57 -4.56 7.60
CA GLY A 102 -12.34 -4.71 9.04
C GLY A 102 -13.18 -3.75 9.88
N THR A 103 -13.15 -3.86 11.20
CA THR A 103 -14.05 -3.09 12.09
C THR A 103 -13.52 -1.70 12.45
N LYS A 104 -12.21 -1.49 12.35
CA LYS A 104 -11.53 -0.26 12.78
C LYS A 104 -11.20 0.72 11.65
N ASN A 105 -11.44 0.31 10.41
CA ASN A 105 -11.00 1.07 9.23
C ASN A 105 -11.71 2.43 9.14
N ARG A 106 -10.95 3.48 8.82
CA ARG A 106 -11.45 4.83 8.61
C ARG A 106 -10.70 5.53 7.48
N GLY A 107 -11.44 6.04 6.52
CA GLY A 107 -10.91 6.82 5.40
C GLY A 107 -11.35 8.27 5.43
N VAL A 108 -10.56 9.10 4.77
CA VAL A 108 -10.86 10.49 4.43
C VAL A 108 -10.43 10.70 2.99
N LEU A 109 -11.33 11.24 2.17
CA LEU A 109 -11.07 11.64 0.79
C LEU A 109 -11.33 13.14 0.66
N THR A 110 -10.36 13.88 0.15
CA THR A 110 -10.51 15.28 -0.22
C THR A 110 -10.35 15.44 -1.73
N LEU A 111 -11.24 16.19 -2.38
CA LEU A 111 -11.18 16.45 -3.83
C LEU A 111 -11.70 17.85 -4.17
N ASN A 112 -11.10 18.47 -5.19
CA ASN A 112 -11.54 19.75 -5.72
C ASN A 112 -12.50 19.54 -6.89
N LEU A 113 -13.77 19.92 -6.75
CA LEU A 113 -14.82 19.60 -7.73
C LEU A 113 -14.60 20.20 -9.14
N PRO A 114 -14.28 21.50 -9.32
CA PRO A 114 -14.09 22.10 -10.64
C PRO A 114 -13.03 21.44 -11.50
N THR A 115 -11.93 21.00 -10.88
CA THR A 115 -10.77 20.49 -11.60
C THR A 115 -10.66 18.98 -11.56
N LEU A 116 -11.26 18.33 -10.54
CA LEU A 116 -10.97 16.95 -10.15
C LEU A 116 -9.47 16.65 -10.06
N LYS A 117 -8.68 17.70 -9.82
CA LYS A 117 -7.26 17.66 -9.49
C LYS A 117 -7.10 17.75 -7.98
N ASP A 118 -5.93 17.33 -7.49
CA ASP A 118 -5.56 17.36 -6.08
C ASP A 118 -6.48 16.47 -5.23
N ILE A 119 -6.51 15.19 -5.59
CA ILE A 119 -7.23 14.15 -4.85
C ILE A 119 -6.29 13.63 -3.75
N ASP A 120 -6.72 13.73 -2.49
CA ASP A 120 -6.03 13.14 -1.34
C ASP A 120 -6.94 12.09 -0.69
N LEU A 121 -6.49 10.85 -0.66
CA LEU A 121 -7.14 9.75 0.05
C LEU A 121 -6.20 9.25 1.13
N SER A 122 -6.65 9.28 2.37
CA SER A 122 -5.97 8.64 3.50
C SER A 122 -6.90 7.61 4.12
N TYR A 123 -6.42 6.39 4.32
CA TYR A 123 -7.19 5.29 4.88
C TYR A 123 -6.37 4.56 5.95
N ASN A 124 -6.88 4.54 7.16
CA ASN A 124 -6.19 4.00 8.33
C ASN A 124 -6.84 2.72 8.84
N ASN A 125 -6.03 1.85 9.45
CA ASN A 125 -6.46 0.62 10.11
C ASN A 125 -7.25 -0.34 9.21
N LEU A 126 -6.80 -0.47 7.97
CA LEU A 126 -7.28 -1.44 7.01
C LEU A 126 -6.78 -2.83 7.39
N ASP A 127 -7.66 -3.81 7.58
CA ASP A 127 -7.26 -5.19 7.82
C ASP A 127 -6.84 -5.83 6.50
N ILE A 128 -5.54 -6.08 6.33
CA ILE A 128 -5.00 -6.59 5.07
C ILE A 128 -5.58 -7.95 4.71
N ASN A 129 -5.90 -8.82 5.69
CA ASN A 129 -6.52 -10.13 5.44
C ASN A 129 -7.87 -9.99 4.73
N HIS A 130 -8.59 -8.92 5.05
CA HIS A 130 -9.89 -8.65 4.48
C HIS A 130 -9.81 -8.05 3.08
N ILE A 131 -8.66 -7.48 2.71
CA ILE A 131 -8.45 -6.73 1.47
C ILE A 131 -7.81 -7.61 0.40
N ILE A 132 -6.87 -8.48 0.76
CA ILE A 132 -6.14 -9.35 -0.18
C ILE A 132 -7.07 -10.23 -1.02
N LYS A 133 -8.25 -10.59 -0.49
CA LYS A 133 -9.28 -11.35 -1.21
C LYS A 133 -9.76 -10.67 -2.50
N TYR A 134 -9.58 -9.35 -2.63
CA TYR A 134 -9.97 -8.60 -3.83
C TYR A 134 -8.87 -8.55 -4.90
N PHE A 135 -7.66 -8.98 -4.57
CA PHE A 135 -6.50 -8.95 -5.45
C PHE A 135 -6.10 -10.35 -5.97
N ASP A 136 -6.94 -11.36 -5.75
CA ASP A 136 -6.67 -12.77 -6.07
C ASP A 136 -5.29 -13.22 -5.58
N ALA A 137 -4.91 -12.72 -4.40
CA ALA A 137 -3.56 -12.86 -3.85
C ALA A 137 -3.62 -13.61 -2.52
N GLY A 138 -2.89 -14.72 -2.42
CA GLY A 138 -2.78 -15.56 -1.21
C GLY A 138 -1.61 -15.15 -0.32
N LEU A 139 -1.45 -13.86 -0.02
CA LEU A 139 -0.19 -13.29 0.50
C LEU A 139 0.29 -13.86 1.85
N GLY A 140 -0.56 -14.57 2.60
CA GLY A 140 -0.24 -15.03 3.94
C GLY A 140 0.03 -13.89 4.93
N LEU A 141 -0.29 -12.65 4.56
CA LEU A 141 -0.01 -11.45 5.35
C LEU A 141 -1.24 -11.05 6.15
N SER A 142 -1.04 -10.78 7.44
CA SER A 142 -2.09 -10.37 8.36
C SER A 142 -1.67 -9.17 9.20
N GLY A 143 -2.65 -8.32 9.56
CA GLY A 143 -2.42 -7.12 10.35
C GLY A 143 -3.10 -5.87 9.79
N LEU A 144 -2.81 -4.73 10.40
CA LEU A 144 -3.40 -3.45 10.03
C LEU A 144 -2.42 -2.62 9.20
N ILE A 145 -2.90 -2.12 8.07
CA ILE A 145 -2.16 -1.21 7.19
C ILE A 145 -2.85 0.15 7.12
N ASN A 146 -2.08 1.16 6.74
CA ASN A 146 -2.55 2.47 6.34
C ASN A 146 -2.16 2.72 4.88
N ILE A 147 -3.02 3.43 4.15
CA ILE A 147 -2.83 3.79 2.76
C ILE A 147 -3.01 5.29 2.63
N GLU A 148 -2.06 5.95 1.97
CA GLU A 148 -2.15 7.34 1.56
C GLU A 148 -2.01 7.40 0.04
N VAL A 149 -2.88 8.14 -0.63
CA VAL A 149 -2.83 8.39 -2.07
C VAL A 149 -2.99 9.88 -2.31
N LYS A 150 -2.08 10.46 -3.09
CA LYS A 150 -2.16 11.84 -3.55
C LYS A 150 -2.07 11.85 -5.06
N ALA A 151 -3.14 12.26 -5.72
CA ALA A 151 -3.23 12.31 -7.18
C ALA A 151 -3.38 13.76 -7.65
N ASN A 152 -2.30 14.26 -8.24
CA ASN A 152 -2.21 15.58 -8.84
C ASN A 152 -1.73 15.37 -10.30
N ASP A 153 -0.65 16.02 -10.72
CA ASP A 153 -0.03 15.69 -12.01
C ASP A 153 0.60 14.28 -12.02
N HIS A 154 1.03 13.80 -10.85
CA HIS A 154 1.49 12.43 -10.59
C HIS A 154 0.65 11.79 -9.48
N ILE A 155 0.69 10.45 -9.40
CA ILE A 155 0.03 9.71 -8.32
C ILE A 155 1.10 9.21 -7.35
N PHE A 156 1.15 9.78 -6.16
CA PHE A 156 1.91 9.23 -5.04
C PHE A 156 1.03 8.27 -4.25
N THR A 157 1.59 7.14 -3.83
CA THR A 157 0.93 6.18 -2.95
C THR A 157 1.90 5.71 -1.89
N ASN A 158 1.48 5.69 -0.64
CA ASN A 158 2.23 5.11 0.45
C ASN A 158 1.37 4.08 1.18
N LEU A 159 1.85 2.83 1.25
CA LEU A 159 1.31 1.82 2.13
C LEU A 159 2.26 1.67 3.32
N SER A 160 1.74 1.68 4.53
CA SER A 160 2.53 1.45 5.74
C SER A 160 1.84 0.50 6.71
N GLY A 161 2.62 -0.25 7.47
CA GLY A 161 2.12 -1.17 8.47
C GLY A 161 3.16 -1.43 9.55
N LYS A 162 2.71 -1.87 10.72
CA LYS A 162 3.58 -2.27 11.84
C LYS A 162 3.09 -3.59 12.42
N ASN A 163 4.02 -4.42 12.87
CA ASN A 163 3.75 -5.73 13.45
C ASN A 163 2.82 -6.58 12.58
N LEU A 164 3.09 -6.61 11.27
CA LEU A 164 2.35 -7.48 10.36
C LEU A 164 2.92 -8.90 10.49
N ILE A 165 2.08 -9.92 10.34
CA ILE A 165 2.53 -11.31 10.40
C ILE A 165 2.46 -11.89 9.01
N LEU A 166 3.62 -12.27 8.47
CA LEU A 166 3.74 -13.07 7.26
C LEU A 166 3.73 -14.55 7.66
N THR A 167 2.64 -15.23 7.40
CA THR A 167 2.41 -16.62 7.78
C THR A 167 3.03 -17.60 6.80
N GLY A 168 3.56 -18.70 7.32
CA GLY A 168 4.12 -19.80 6.51
C GLY A 168 5.47 -19.51 5.84
N PHE A 169 6.16 -18.44 6.26
CA PHE A 169 7.48 -18.08 5.77
C PHE A 169 8.34 -17.46 6.88
N ARG A 170 9.58 -17.96 7.08
CA ARG A 170 10.58 -17.43 8.02
C ARG A 170 11.67 -16.67 7.26
N VAL A 171 11.45 -15.37 7.02
CA VAL A 171 12.36 -14.50 6.26
C VAL A 171 13.72 -14.41 6.93
N ASP A 172 13.75 -14.19 8.25
CA ASP A 172 14.99 -14.04 9.02
C ASP A 172 15.89 -15.28 8.86
N ASP A 173 15.34 -16.49 9.06
CA ASP A 173 16.08 -17.74 8.86
C ASP A 173 16.67 -17.86 7.45
N VAL A 174 15.91 -17.51 6.42
CA VAL A 174 16.37 -17.64 5.03
C VAL A 174 17.53 -16.66 4.76
N ILE A 175 17.43 -15.43 5.26
CA ILE A 175 18.48 -14.42 5.11
C ILE A 175 19.71 -14.81 5.94
N SER A 176 19.54 -15.13 7.22
CA SER A 176 20.65 -15.47 8.12
C SER A 176 21.38 -16.72 7.62
N ASN A 177 20.68 -17.79 7.23
CA ASN A 177 21.31 -18.97 6.64
C ASN A 177 22.07 -18.64 5.35
N PHE A 178 21.57 -17.72 4.54
CA PHE A 178 22.23 -17.30 3.32
C PHE A 178 23.51 -16.50 3.58
N LEU A 179 23.48 -15.61 4.58
CA LEU A 179 24.66 -14.85 5.01
C LEU A 179 25.71 -15.76 5.68
N ASP A 180 25.26 -16.74 6.48
CA ASP A 180 26.12 -17.63 7.26
C ASP A 180 26.76 -18.77 6.46
N THR A 181 26.00 -19.44 5.59
CA THR A 181 26.50 -20.67 4.95
C THR A 181 27.63 -20.41 3.96
N ARG A 182 27.79 -19.16 3.45
CA ARG A 182 28.84 -18.70 2.51
C ARG A 182 29.13 -19.63 1.31
N SER A 183 28.30 -20.67 1.12
CA SER A 183 28.33 -21.70 0.08
C SER A 183 27.10 -22.61 0.24
N ILE A 184 26.32 -22.69 -0.84
CA ILE A 184 25.43 -23.80 -1.21
C ILE A 184 24.16 -24.00 -0.36
N GLY A 185 23.19 -23.12 -0.63
CA GLY A 185 21.74 -23.33 -0.55
C GLY A 185 21.02 -22.33 -1.45
N LEU A 186 21.65 -21.95 -2.56
CA LEU A 186 21.44 -20.67 -3.28
C LEU A 186 20.11 -20.55 -4.03
N ILE A 187 19.39 -21.65 -4.25
CA ILE A 187 18.15 -21.61 -5.02
C ILE A 187 17.01 -21.02 -4.18
N ASP A 188 17.06 -21.25 -2.86
CA ASP A 188 15.97 -20.97 -1.94
C ASP A 188 15.98 -19.52 -1.41
N ALA A 189 17.17 -18.98 -1.10
CA ALA A 189 17.34 -17.58 -0.71
C ALA A 189 17.36 -16.61 -1.90
N ALA A 190 17.80 -17.07 -3.08
CA ALA A 190 17.68 -16.28 -4.31
C ALA A 190 16.22 -15.99 -4.61
N ALA A 191 15.26 -16.86 -4.27
CA ALA A 191 13.85 -16.58 -4.44
C ALA A 191 13.38 -15.40 -3.56
N VAL A 192 13.75 -15.35 -2.27
CA VAL A 192 13.40 -14.23 -1.37
C VAL A 192 13.99 -12.92 -1.84
N VAL A 193 15.28 -12.93 -2.19
CA VAL A 193 15.99 -11.73 -2.64
C VAL A 193 15.59 -11.32 -4.07
N ALA A 194 15.22 -12.28 -4.93
CA ALA A 194 14.66 -12.03 -6.27
C ALA A 194 13.27 -11.44 -6.24
N LEU A 195 12.46 -11.90 -5.31
CA LEU A 195 11.12 -11.39 -5.12
C LEU A 195 11.20 -10.01 -4.47
N GLY A 196 12.16 -9.81 -3.56
CA GLY A 196 12.30 -8.59 -2.79
C GLY A 196 11.05 -8.29 -1.96
N PRO A 197 10.97 -7.09 -1.37
CA PRO A 197 9.81 -6.66 -0.58
C PRO A 197 8.48 -6.80 -1.35
N ILE A 198 8.49 -6.54 -2.66
CA ILE A 198 7.27 -6.56 -3.49
C ILE A 198 6.86 -8.00 -3.81
N GLY A 199 7.79 -8.89 -4.11
CA GLY A 199 7.48 -10.29 -4.40
C GLY A 199 7.09 -11.07 -3.14
N LEU A 200 7.59 -10.70 -1.95
CA LEU A 200 7.02 -11.15 -0.67
C LEU A 200 5.56 -10.69 -0.48
N LEU A 201 5.19 -9.53 -1.05
CA LEU A 201 3.83 -9.00 -1.04
C LEU A 201 2.96 -9.43 -2.24
N TYR A 202 3.48 -10.22 -3.19
CA TYR A 202 2.72 -10.64 -4.38
C TYR A 202 2.61 -12.16 -4.50
N THR A 203 3.63 -12.90 -4.10
CA THR A 203 3.61 -14.37 -4.12
C THR A 203 2.93 -14.90 -2.88
N SER A 204 2.05 -15.88 -3.04
CA SER A 204 1.45 -16.53 -1.88
C SER A 204 2.52 -17.23 -1.07
N ALA A 205 2.52 -17.08 0.25
CA ALA A 205 3.47 -17.79 1.13
C ALA A 205 3.36 -19.33 0.93
N ALA A 206 2.17 -19.82 0.58
CA ALA A 206 1.93 -21.22 0.19
C ALA A 206 2.66 -21.65 -1.09
N SER A 207 2.80 -20.76 -2.09
CA SER A 207 3.60 -21.02 -3.29
C SER A 207 5.11 -20.91 -3.05
N LEU A 208 5.52 -20.08 -2.08
CA LEU A 208 6.92 -19.98 -1.66
C LEU A 208 7.37 -21.23 -0.91
N GLY A 209 6.61 -21.69 0.09
CA GLY A 209 6.93 -22.91 0.86
C GLY A 209 6.88 -24.22 0.04
N GLN A 210 6.27 -24.21 -1.15
CA GLN A 210 6.28 -25.35 -2.08
C GLN A 210 7.44 -25.30 -3.08
N THR A 211 7.88 -24.10 -3.49
CA THR A 211 8.96 -23.90 -4.47
C THR A 211 10.35 -23.93 -3.81
N VAL A 212 10.42 -23.46 -2.56
CA VAL A 212 11.63 -23.38 -1.74
C VAL A 212 11.68 -24.67 -0.90
N GLY A 213 12.30 -25.72 -1.46
CA GLY A 213 12.18 -27.11 -1.00
C GLY A 213 12.69 -27.42 0.41
N GLY A 214 13.27 -26.45 1.13
CA GLY A 214 13.78 -26.63 2.50
C GLY A 214 13.02 -25.90 3.61
N PHE A 215 12.21 -24.89 3.31
CA PHE A 215 11.65 -23.99 4.33
C PHE A 215 10.13 -24.15 4.44
N ARG A 216 9.70 -25.21 5.15
CA ARG A 216 8.28 -25.48 5.40
C ARG A 216 7.86 -24.94 6.77
N GLY A 217 7.08 -23.86 6.76
CA GLY A 217 6.32 -23.37 7.92
C GLY A 217 7.05 -22.35 8.80
N GLY A 218 6.29 -21.81 9.77
CA GLY A 218 6.71 -20.71 10.64
C GLY A 218 6.27 -19.35 10.11
N ASP A 219 6.27 -18.34 10.97
CA ASP A 219 5.79 -16.99 10.64
C ASP A 219 6.93 -15.97 10.82
N THR A 220 6.89 -14.89 10.05
CA THR A 220 7.78 -13.73 10.22
C THR A 220 6.99 -12.56 10.75
N ASN A 221 7.48 -11.95 11.83
CA ASN A 221 6.99 -10.66 12.29
C ASN A 221 7.66 -9.54 11.50
N LEU A 222 6.89 -8.83 10.68
CA LEU A 222 7.31 -7.62 10.00
C LEU A 222 7.11 -6.45 10.96
N LYS A 223 8.16 -6.10 11.72
CA LYS A 223 8.16 -4.99 12.69
C LYS A 223 7.63 -3.70 12.05
N GLN A 224 8.06 -3.41 10.82
CA GLN A 224 7.59 -2.26 10.06
C GLN A 224 7.67 -2.50 8.55
N VAL A 225 6.65 -2.08 7.83
CA VAL A 225 6.59 -2.09 6.36
C VAL A 225 6.28 -0.68 5.87
N ASN A 226 6.99 -0.25 4.83
CA ASN A 226 6.64 0.94 4.05
C ASN A 226 6.81 0.65 2.55
N ALA A 227 5.83 1.06 1.75
CA ALA A 227 5.88 1.00 0.30
C ALA A 227 5.39 2.35 -0.27
N GLY A 228 6.32 3.30 -0.35
CA GLY A 228 6.13 4.62 -0.93
C GLY A 228 6.55 4.64 -2.39
N VAL A 229 5.59 4.87 -3.28
CA VAL A 229 5.79 4.86 -4.74
C VAL A 229 5.17 6.09 -5.42
N THR A 230 5.74 6.49 -6.55
CA THR A 230 5.19 7.54 -7.43
C THR A 230 4.96 6.97 -8.81
N LEU A 231 3.74 7.09 -9.33
CA LEU A 231 3.42 6.85 -10.72
C LEU A 231 3.46 8.17 -11.50
N ALA A 232 4.44 8.28 -12.40
CA ALA A 232 4.62 9.41 -13.32
C ALA A 232 4.47 8.90 -14.76
N GLY A 233 3.27 9.06 -15.32
CA GLY A 233 2.92 8.43 -16.60
C GLY A 233 2.96 6.91 -16.50
N ASP A 234 3.83 6.27 -17.30
CA ASP A 234 4.01 4.81 -17.30
C ASP A 234 5.12 4.34 -16.34
N LEU A 235 5.79 5.24 -15.62
CA LEU A 235 6.91 4.92 -14.76
C LEU A 235 6.49 4.90 -13.29
N LEU A 236 6.58 3.72 -12.66
CA LEU A 236 6.41 3.53 -11.23
C LEU A 236 7.78 3.63 -10.54
N ILE A 237 7.98 4.65 -9.72
CA ILE A 237 9.24 4.96 -9.03
C ILE A 237 9.11 4.52 -7.57
N PHE A 238 10.10 3.77 -7.08
CA PHE A 238 10.15 3.29 -5.70
C PHE A 238 10.92 4.31 -4.83
N ASN A 239 10.19 5.17 -4.13
CA ASN A 239 10.78 6.27 -3.37
C ASN A 239 11.29 5.81 -1.99
N ASP A 240 10.48 5.01 -1.30
CA ASP A 240 10.79 4.47 0.03
C ASP A 240 10.08 3.13 0.21
N VAL A 241 10.72 2.06 -0.26
CA VAL A 241 10.21 0.69 -0.11
C VAL A 241 11.15 -0.08 0.78
N ALA A 242 10.66 -0.44 1.96
CA ALA A 242 11.44 -1.15 2.95
C ALA A 242 10.57 -2.00 3.88
N VAL A 243 11.16 -3.08 4.37
CA VAL A 243 10.56 -4.01 5.33
C VAL A 243 11.60 -4.32 6.39
N ALA A 244 11.28 -4.01 7.64
CA ALA A 244 12.02 -4.47 8.82
C ALA A 244 11.37 -5.75 9.34
N THR A 245 12.19 -6.79 9.44
CA THR A 245 11.87 -8.07 10.07
C THR A 245 12.35 -8.06 11.52
N GLN A 246 12.54 -9.22 12.16
CA GLN A 246 13.09 -9.24 13.52
C GLN A 246 14.58 -8.89 13.51
N GLU A 247 15.32 -9.36 12.50
CA GLU A 247 16.78 -9.26 12.41
C GLU A 247 17.25 -8.38 11.26
N HIS A 248 16.51 -8.34 10.14
CA HIS A 248 16.99 -7.72 8.90
C HIS A 248 16.16 -6.53 8.44
N LEU A 249 16.84 -5.56 7.79
CA LEU A 249 16.21 -4.50 7.01
C LEU A 249 16.39 -4.76 5.51
N ILE A 250 15.28 -4.97 4.81
CA ILE A 250 15.23 -5.22 3.37
C ILE A 250 14.70 -3.98 2.69
N ILE A 251 15.40 -3.48 1.67
CA ILE A 251 14.99 -2.29 0.91
C ILE A 251 14.88 -2.58 -0.59
N ALA A 252 14.04 -1.84 -1.29
CA ALA A 252 13.95 -1.84 -2.75
C ALA A 252 14.04 -0.42 -3.31
N GLN A 253 14.79 -0.28 -4.40
CA GLN A 253 15.08 1.00 -5.06
C GLN A 253 14.99 0.85 -6.57
N GLY A 254 14.77 1.98 -7.26
CA GLY A 254 14.72 2.05 -8.72
C GLY A 254 13.32 2.38 -9.24
N ALA A 255 12.98 1.83 -10.40
CA ALA A 255 11.67 2.04 -11.03
C ALA A 255 11.21 0.83 -11.85
N ALA A 256 9.97 0.88 -12.31
CA ALA A 256 9.36 -0.09 -13.19
C ALA A 256 8.55 0.63 -14.28
N ASN A 257 8.69 0.23 -15.53
CA ASN A 257 7.87 0.76 -16.63
C ASN A 257 6.66 -0.17 -16.83
N LEU A 258 5.46 0.33 -16.52
CA LEU A 258 4.23 -0.45 -16.56
C LEU A 258 3.81 -0.79 -17.99
N LYS A 259 3.99 0.14 -18.93
CA LYS A 259 3.63 -0.06 -20.35
C LYS A 259 4.56 -1.05 -21.05
N LYS A 260 5.86 -0.94 -20.82
CA LYS A 260 6.88 -1.86 -21.36
C LYS A 260 7.05 -3.13 -20.51
N GLN A 261 6.34 -3.20 -19.37
CA GLN A 261 6.40 -4.29 -18.41
C GLN A 261 7.82 -4.71 -18.04
N ASN A 262 8.67 -3.76 -17.67
CA ASN A 262 10.07 -4.04 -17.33
C ASN A 262 10.60 -3.23 -16.15
N PHE A 263 11.64 -3.77 -15.51
CA PHE A 263 12.35 -3.11 -14.43
C PHE A 263 13.35 -2.08 -14.98
N LYS A 264 13.54 -1.00 -14.23
CA LYS A 264 14.47 0.10 -14.52
C LYS A 264 15.33 0.34 -13.29
N ASP A 265 16.58 -0.11 -13.38
CA ASP A 265 17.58 0.03 -12.31
C ASP A 265 17.03 -0.47 -10.96
N PHE A 266 16.25 -1.56 -10.99
CA PHE A 266 15.61 -2.10 -9.80
C PHE A 266 16.62 -2.91 -8.98
N ILE A 267 16.79 -2.53 -7.73
CA ILE A 267 17.76 -3.13 -6.82
C ILE A 267 17.05 -3.47 -5.52
N VAL A 268 17.24 -4.70 -5.07
CA VAL A 268 16.85 -5.16 -3.72
C VAL A 268 18.12 -5.28 -2.91
N SER A 269 18.12 -4.73 -1.69
CA SER A 269 19.27 -4.81 -0.79
C SER A 269 18.86 -5.25 0.61
N ILE A 270 19.75 -5.98 1.26
CA ILE A 270 19.74 -6.19 2.71
C ILE A 270 20.82 -5.26 3.26
N VAL A 271 20.48 -4.47 4.28
CA VAL A 271 21.37 -3.46 4.83
C VAL A 271 21.55 -3.65 6.33
N ASP A 272 22.75 -3.32 6.80
CA ASP A 272 23.12 -3.35 8.21
C ASP A 272 22.53 -2.15 9.00
N GLU A 273 22.87 -2.09 10.29
CA GLU A 273 22.48 -1.00 11.20
C GLU A 273 23.01 0.38 10.79
N LYS A 274 24.08 0.44 9.99
CA LYS A 274 24.65 1.66 9.41
C LYS A 274 24.05 1.98 8.04
N TYR A 275 23.06 1.20 7.59
CA TYR A 275 22.43 1.23 6.27
C TYR A 275 23.41 0.97 5.12
N CYS A 276 24.52 0.30 5.41
CA CYS A 276 25.46 -0.22 4.42
C CYS A 276 24.86 -1.48 3.79
N PRO A 277 24.98 -1.67 2.47
CA PRO A 277 24.54 -2.91 1.84
C PRO A 277 25.41 -4.09 2.29
N GLU A 278 24.79 -5.12 2.85
CA GLU A 278 25.41 -6.43 3.08
C GLU A 278 25.21 -7.33 1.86
N LEU A 279 24.01 -7.22 1.27
CA LEU A 279 23.62 -7.91 0.05
C LEU A 279 22.94 -6.96 -0.92
N GLN A 280 23.28 -7.07 -2.21
CA GLN A 280 22.57 -6.38 -3.28
C GLN A 280 22.27 -7.30 -4.44
N GLN A 281 21.04 -7.20 -4.94
CA GLN A 281 20.57 -7.91 -6.11
C GLN A 281 19.93 -6.95 -7.10
N VAL A 282 20.50 -6.91 -8.30
CA VAL A 282 19.96 -6.11 -9.41
C VAL A 282 19.02 -6.98 -10.23
N ILE A 283 17.80 -6.51 -10.43
CA ILE A 283 16.78 -7.17 -11.22
C ILE A 283 16.59 -6.38 -12.53
N LYS A 284 16.70 -7.10 -13.64
CA LYS A 284 16.55 -6.59 -15.00
C LYS A 284 15.47 -7.39 -15.73
N GLY A 285 15.27 -7.09 -17.01
CA GLY A 285 14.32 -7.81 -17.84
C GLY A 285 12.88 -7.38 -17.61
N THR A 286 11.95 -8.25 -18.02
CA THR A 286 10.52 -7.97 -18.01
C THR A 286 9.86 -8.49 -16.73
N PHE A 287 8.65 -8.06 -16.41
CA PHE A 287 7.92 -8.57 -15.24
C PHE A 287 7.65 -10.08 -15.31
N THR A 288 7.47 -10.63 -16.53
CA THR A 288 7.21 -12.05 -16.76
C THR A 288 8.47 -12.89 -16.91
N LYS A 289 9.61 -12.24 -17.22
CA LYS A 289 10.93 -12.86 -17.32
C LYS A 289 11.96 -11.95 -16.64
N PRO A 290 11.95 -11.89 -15.29
CA PRO A 290 12.95 -11.13 -14.57
C PRO A 290 14.32 -11.81 -14.72
N GLU A 291 15.32 -11.00 -15.02
CA GLU A 291 16.72 -11.43 -15.08
C GLU A 291 17.42 -10.96 -13.81
N ILE A 292 17.80 -11.92 -12.99
CA ILE A 292 18.53 -11.64 -11.76
C ILE A 292 20.02 -11.58 -12.12
N SER A 293 20.63 -10.41 -11.93
CA SER A 293 22.07 -10.27 -12.09
C SER A 293 22.81 -11.01 -10.97
N LYS A 294 24.10 -11.30 -11.17
CA LYS A 294 24.95 -11.87 -10.12
C LYS A 294 24.80 -11.05 -8.83
N THR A 295 24.43 -11.73 -7.76
CA THR A 295 24.24 -11.10 -6.46
C THR A 295 25.60 -10.61 -5.95
N LYS A 296 25.62 -9.37 -5.44
CA LYS A 296 26.81 -8.77 -4.85
C LYS A 296 26.72 -8.90 -3.34
N ALA A 297 27.66 -9.63 -2.77
CA ALA A 297 27.85 -9.71 -1.33
C ALA A 297 29.03 -8.81 -0.95
N PHE A 298 28.84 -8.01 0.09
CA PHE A 298 29.83 -7.07 0.57
C PHE A 298 30.47 -7.64 1.83
N LEU A 299 31.79 -7.86 1.78
CA LEU A 299 32.55 -8.39 2.91
C LEU A 299 33.35 -7.26 3.55
N GLU A 300 33.25 -7.12 4.87
CA GLU A 300 34.21 -6.33 5.64
C GLU A 300 35.62 -6.91 5.39
N THR A 301 36.51 -6.05 4.90
CA THR A 301 37.84 -6.44 4.46
C THR A 301 38.77 -6.67 5.66
N ALA A 302 38.55 -7.74 6.43
CA ALA A 302 39.55 -8.32 7.33
C ALA A 302 39.16 -9.76 7.72
N THR A 303 40.04 -10.73 7.43
CA THR A 303 40.16 -12.10 8.02
C THR A 303 39.72 -13.36 7.26
N ALA A 304 39.10 -13.34 6.07
CA ALA A 304 38.78 -14.60 5.36
C ALA A 304 39.86 -15.05 4.35
N PRO A 305 40.34 -16.32 4.39
CA PRO A 305 41.31 -16.82 3.43
C PRO A 305 40.69 -16.98 2.03
N VAL A 306 41.37 -16.44 1.02
CA VAL A 306 40.90 -16.26 -0.37
C VAL A 306 40.90 -17.56 -1.20
N SER A 307 40.91 -18.75 -0.59
CA SER A 307 41.35 -19.96 -1.30
C SER A 307 40.28 -20.89 -1.85
N SER A 308 38.96 -20.63 -1.72
CA SER A 308 37.97 -21.61 -2.21
C SER A 308 36.64 -21.03 -2.70
N VAL A 309 36.64 -20.25 -3.78
CA VAL A 309 35.40 -19.97 -4.53
C VAL A 309 35.64 -20.13 -6.03
N LYS A 310 35.65 -21.38 -6.50
CA LYS A 310 35.70 -21.73 -7.94
C LYS A 310 34.32 -22.04 -8.55
N SER A 311 33.26 -21.91 -7.78
CA SER A 311 31.89 -22.14 -8.24
C SER A 311 30.95 -21.12 -7.61
N SER A 312 30.01 -20.60 -8.41
CA SER A 312 28.73 -19.98 -8.01
C SER A 312 28.55 -18.46 -8.20
N THR A 313 27.27 -18.13 -8.33
CA THR A 313 26.56 -16.96 -8.86
C THR A 313 26.88 -15.58 -8.26
N PHE A 314 27.89 -15.47 -7.39
CA PHE A 314 28.19 -14.24 -6.63
C PHE A 314 29.38 -13.46 -7.18
N GLN A 315 29.32 -12.13 -6.99
CA GLN A 315 30.48 -11.25 -7.08
C GLN A 315 30.74 -10.65 -5.70
N PHE A 316 31.82 -11.05 -5.07
CA PHE A 316 32.26 -10.42 -3.82
C PHE A 316 32.94 -9.09 -4.14
N VAL A 317 32.50 -8.04 -3.47
CA VAL A 317 33.10 -6.69 -3.58
C VAL A 317 33.69 -6.34 -2.22
N GLY A 318 35.00 -6.11 -2.17
CA GLY A 318 35.65 -5.60 -0.95
C GLY A 318 35.11 -4.22 -0.60
N VAL A 319 34.75 -4.00 0.66
CA VAL A 319 34.16 -2.73 1.11
C VAL A 319 35.29 -1.74 1.37
N GLU A 320 35.61 -0.88 0.40
CA GLU A 320 36.68 0.12 0.56
C GLU A 320 36.25 1.42 1.27
N LYS A 321 34.96 1.55 1.62
CA LYS A 321 34.34 2.47 2.60
C LYS A 321 32.82 2.28 2.49
N CYS A 322 32.13 2.01 3.59
CA CYS A 322 30.68 1.93 3.55
C CYS A 322 30.07 3.25 3.07
N SER A 323 29.13 3.16 2.12
CA SER A 323 28.25 4.26 1.72
C SER A 323 26.81 3.88 2.06
N PRO A 324 26.17 4.51 3.06
CA PRO A 324 24.78 4.25 3.41
C PRO A 324 23.85 4.49 2.23
N ILE A 325 23.02 3.49 1.90
CA ILE A 325 22.15 3.55 0.71
C ILE A 325 20.68 3.82 1.03
N TYR A 326 20.28 3.78 2.30
CA TYR A 326 18.90 3.96 2.72
C TYR A 326 18.73 5.13 3.69
N LYS A 327 17.67 5.91 3.50
CA LYS A 327 17.34 7.11 4.31
C LYS A 327 15.83 7.23 4.59
N GLY A 328 15.08 6.15 4.39
CA GLY A 328 13.62 6.15 4.50
C GLY A 328 13.10 6.02 5.93
N VAL A 329 11.79 5.79 6.04
CA VAL A 329 11.05 5.81 7.31
C VAL A 329 11.17 4.52 8.13
N VAL A 330 11.57 3.41 7.50
CA VAL A 330 11.69 2.11 8.18
C VAL A 330 13.04 2.02 8.84
N LYS A 331 13.08 1.87 10.17
CA LYS A 331 14.37 1.75 10.88
C LYS A 331 14.87 0.32 10.83
N HIS A 332 16.19 0.17 10.88
CA HIS A 332 16.78 -1.14 11.13
C HIS A 332 16.23 -1.67 12.46
N PRO A 333 15.83 -2.94 12.55
CA PRO A 333 15.38 -3.50 13.81
C PRO A 333 16.50 -3.43 14.86
N GLU A 334 16.15 -3.04 16.08
CA GLU A 334 17.00 -3.26 17.25
C GLU A 334 16.87 -4.75 17.65
N LEU A 335 18.00 -5.39 17.93
CA LEU A 335 18.04 -6.72 18.52
C LEU A 335 17.72 -6.56 20.02
N ASP A 336 16.59 -7.14 20.46
CA ASP A 336 16.14 -7.11 21.86
C ASP A 336 16.97 -8.04 22.76
#